data_AF-A0A963WT91-F1
#
_entry.id   AF-A0A963WT91-F1
#
_cell.length_a   1.000
_cell.length_b   1.000
_cell.length_c   1.000
_cell.angle_alpha   90.00
_cell.angle_beta   90.00
_cell.angle_gamma   90.00
#
_symmetry.space_group_name_H-M   'P 1'
#
loop_
_entity.id
_entity.type
_entity.pdbx_description
1 polymer ?
#
loop_
_entity_poly.entity_id
_entity_poly.type
_entity_poly.pdbx_seq_one_letter_code
_entity_poly.pdbx_strand_id
1 'polypeptide(L)'
;MLFLDGRDDMAEWAETQPMEAEPGAKFEYSSNTTVILADIAARVLSDSDDPDIRRNAVDTFLKARVFAPLAMESVVPEYDASGTLIGGSLMHATARDWARFGDFLRNKGSYRGSQLLPRKWVELMTSPSPRSAHYGLQTWLNRPTGEAEHPLFPDRAPHSVFAMIGHMGQYVIVSPDQKLTLVRLGHSNGPEREAMLQEAADVLALYPVR
;
A
#
# COMPACT_ATOMS: atom_id res chain seq x y z
N MET A 1 -8.34 -18.01 -4.06
CA MET A 1 -7.84 -16.65 -3.90
C MET A 1 -6.71 -16.44 -4.89
N LEU A 2 -6.55 -15.22 -5.39
CA LEU A 2 -5.84 -14.81 -6.62
C LEU A 2 -5.89 -15.78 -7.81
N PHE A 3 -5.31 -16.98 -7.70
CA PHE A 3 -5.20 -17.95 -8.79
C PHE A 3 -6.01 -19.25 -8.59
N LEU A 4 -6.45 -19.54 -7.36
CA LEU A 4 -7.14 -20.79 -6.97
C LEU A 4 -8.54 -20.54 -6.38
N ASP A 5 -9.12 -21.53 -5.71
CA ASP A 5 -10.45 -21.53 -5.07
C ASP A 5 -10.77 -20.25 -4.31
N GLY A 6 -11.89 -19.60 -4.62
CA GLY A 6 -12.24 -18.27 -4.09
C GLY A 6 -11.56 -17.11 -4.83
N ARG A 7 -11.17 -17.30 -6.10
CA ARG A 7 -10.69 -16.20 -6.97
C ARG A 7 -11.84 -15.42 -7.61
N ASP A 8 -13.02 -16.02 -7.73
CA ASP A 8 -14.17 -15.42 -8.39
C ASP A 8 -14.93 -14.51 -7.42
N ASP A 9 -14.98 -14.86 -6.13
CA ASP A 9 -15.38 -13.99 -5.03
C ASP A 9 -14.33 -14.04 -3.92
N MET A 10 -13.42 -13.05 -3.92
CA MET A 10 -12.33 -13.02 -2.95
C MET A 10 -12.78 -12.52 -1.59
N ALA A 11 -13.84 -11.69 -1.53
CA ALA A 11 -14.38 -11.15 -0.29
C ALA A 11 -15.08 -12.25 0.52
N GLU A 12 -16.02 -12.97 -0.10
CA GLU A 12 -16.71 -14.09 0.54
C GLU A 12 -15.69 -15.16 1.00
N TRP A 13 -14.72 -15.48 0.13
CA TRP A 13 -13.65 -16.41 0.50
C TRP A 13 -12.85 -15.93 1.72
N ALA A 14 -12.48 -14.65 1.76
CA ALA A 14 -11.73 -14.07 2.87
C ALA A 14 -12.53 -14.05 4.18
N GLU A 15 -13.81 -13.70 4.13
CA GLU A 15 -14.71 -13.60 5.29
C GLU A 15 -15.06 -14.96 5.91
N THR A 16 -15.05 -16.02 5.11
CA THR A 16 -15.40 -17.38 5.56
C THR A 16 -14.23 -18.18 6.14
N GLN A 17 -13.00 -17.64 6.11
CA GLN A 17 -11.85 -18.32 6.70
C GLN A 17 -11.94 -18.36 8.23
N PRO A 18 -11.50 -19.45 8.88
CA PRO A 18 -11.45 -19.51 10.34
C PRO A 18 -10.49 -18.46 10.90
N MET A 19 -10.87 -17.83 12.01
CA MET A 19 -9.99 -16.91 12.73
C MET A 19 -8.82 -17.68 13.37
N GLU A 20 -7.59 -17.25 13.09
CA GLU A 20 -6.40 -17.81 13.73
C GLU A 20 -6.16 -17.24 15.14
N ALA A 21 -6.61 -16.01 15.39
CA ALA A 21 -6.52 -15.32 16.67
C ALA A 21 -7.61 -14.24 16.77
N GLU A 22 -7.90 -13.80 18.00
CA GLU A 22 -8.82 -12.68 18.24
C GLU A 22 -8.32 -11.37 17.60
N PRO A 23 -9.22 -10.52 17.07
CA PRO A 23 -8.85 -9.22 16.51
C PRO A 23 -8.02 -8.37 17.49
N GLY A 24 -6.85 -7.91 17.04
CA GLY A 24 -5.93 -7.10 17.84
C GLY A 24 -5.02 -7.90 18.79
N ALA A 25 -5.10 -9.25 18.80
CA ALA A 25 -4.21 -10.09 19.60
C ALA A 25 -2.79 -10.19 19.02
N LYS A 26 -2.67 -10.39 17.69
CA LYS A 26 -1.38 -10.47 16.98
C LYS A 26 -1.41 -9.65 15.68
N PHE A 27 -0.24 -9.30 15.18
CA PHE A 27 -0.08 -8.77 13.83
C PHE A 27 0.16 -9.93 12.85
N GLU A 28 -0.51 -9.88 11.70
CA GLU A 28 -0.35 -10.82 10.59
C GLU A 28 -0.56 -10.03 9.30
N TYR A 29 0.40 -10.08 8.38
CA TYR A 29 0.25 -9.42 7.09
C TYR A 29 -0.58 -10.30 6.16
N SER A 30 -1.76 -9.82 5.76
CA SER A 30 -2.72 -10.61 4.97
C SER A 30 -3.34 -9.82 3.84
N SER A 31 -3.28 -10.39 2.63
CA SER A 31 -4.00 -9.85 1.47
C SER A 31 -5.52 -9.96 1.65
N ASN A 32 -6.01 -10.99 2.37
CA ASN A 32 -7.43 -11.20 2.63
C ASN A 32 -8.03 -10.02 3.39
N THR A 33 -7.30 -9.51 4.40
CA THR A 33 -7.73 -8.33 5.16
C THR A 33 -7.91 -7.11 4.27
N THR A 34 -7.07 -6.95 3.25
CA THR A 34 -7.19 -5.83 2.30
C THR A 34 -8.37 -6.01 1.36
N VAL A 35 -8.67 -7.24 0.93
CA VAL A 35 -9.87 -7.56 0.14
C VAL A 35 -11.14 -7.26 0.94
N ILE A 36 -11.19 -7.64 2.23
CA ILE A 36 -12.34 -7.31 3.11
C ILE A 36 -12.54 -5.79 3.21
N LEU A 37 -11.46 -5.02 3.36
CA LEU A 37 -11.55 -3.54 3.36
C LEU A 37 -12.06 -3.00 2.03
N ALA A 38 -11.65 -3.60 0.90
CA ALA A 38 -12.10 -3.21 -0.42
C ALA A 38 -13.60 -3.51 -0.64
N ASP A 39 -14.08 -4.64 -0.14
CA ASP A 39 -15.49 -4.99 -0.17
C ASP A 39 -16.34 -4.07 0.72
N ILE A 40 -15.88 -3.76 1.94
CA ILE A 40 -16.53 -2.75 2.80
C ILE A 40 -16.64 -1.41 2.06
N ALA A 41 -15.59 -0.99 1.35
CA ALA A 41 -15.63 0.23 0.56
C ALA A 41 -16.65 0.14 -0.59
N ALA A 42 -16.73 -1.00 -1.28
CA ALA A 42 -17.72 -1.21 -2.34
C ALA A 42 -19.16 -1.13 -1.80
N ARG A 43 -19.45 -1.78 -0.67
CA ARG A 43 -20.76 -1.75 0.01
C ARG A 43 -21.15 -0.35 0.50
N VAL A 44 -20.18 0.50 0.82
CA VAL A 44 -20.44 1.93 1.17
C VAL A 44 -20.76 2.77 -0.07
N LEU A 45 -20.24 2.39 -1.24
CA LEU A 45 -20.38 3.15 -2.49
C LEU A 45 -21.58 2.73 -3.33
N SER A 46 -22.12 1.51 -3.12
CA SER A 46 -23.23 0.95 -3.89
C SER A 46 -24.02 -0.05 -3.04
N ASP A 47 -25.35 0.06 -3.08
CA ASP A 47 -26.28 -0.93 -2.49
C ASP A 47 -26.55 -2.13 -3.42
N SER A 48 -25.96 -2.15 -4.61
CA SER A 48 -26.15 -3.23 -5.59
C SER A 48 -25.12 -4.35 -5.41
N ASP A 49 -25.60 -5.60 -5.55
CA ASP A 49 -24.76 -6.80 -5.62
C ASP A 49 -24.32 -7.14 -7.06
N ASP A 50 -24.73 -6.36 -8.08
CA ASP A 50 -24.29 -6.58 -9.46
C ASP A 50 -22.79 -6.25 -9.60
N PRO A 51 -21.95 -7.20 -10.08
CA PRO A 51 -20.50 -7.02 -10.14
C PRO A 51 -20.03 -5.81 -10.96
N ASP A 52 -20.70 -5.51 -12.07
CA ASP A 52 -20.29 -4.41 -12.93
C ASP A 52 -20.69 -3.06 -12.32
N ILE A 53 -21.86 -3.00 -11.67
CA ILE A 53 -22.27 -1.81 -10.91
C ILE A 53 -21.31 -1.54 -9.75
N ARG A 54 -20.95 -2.58 -8.98
CA ARG A 54 -19.99 -2.49 -7.86
C ARG A 54 -18.63 -2.00 -8.33
N ARG A 55 -18.09 -2.63 -9.38
CA ARG A 55 -16.82 -2.24 -10.00
C ARG A 55 -16.85 -0.77 -10.44
N ASN A 56 -17.90 -0.37 -11.15
CA ASN A 56 -18.02 1.00 -11.65
C ASN A 56 -18.10 2.05 -10.52
N ALA A 57 -18.79 1.72 -9.42
CA ALA A 57 -18.88 2.61 -8.25
C ALA A 57 -17.50 2.84 -7.62
N VAL A 58 -16.73 1.78 -7.38
CA VAL A 58 -15.37 1.86 -6.82
C VAL A 58 -14.42 2.57 -7.77
N ASP A 59 -14.43 2.21 -9.06
CA ASP A 59 -13.56 2.83 -10.07
C ASP A 59 -13.84 4.33 -10.22
N THR A 60 -15.11 4.73 -10.27
CA THR A 60 -15.52 6.14 -10.33
C THR A 60 -15.03 6.89 -9.09
N PHE A 61 -15.17 6.31 -7.91
CA PHE A 61 -14.68 6.91 -6.67
C PHE A 61 -13.16 7.09 -6.69
N LEU A 62 -12.40 6.03 -7.01
CA LEU A 62 -10.92 6.09 -7.05
C LEU A 62 -10.42 7.10 -8.08
N LYS A 63 -11.02 7.13 -9.27
CA LYS A 63 -10.70 8.13 -10.31
C LYS A 63 -10.96 9.55 -9.82
N ALA A 64 -12.13 9.81 -9.26
CA ALA A 64 -12.53 11.16 -8.84
C ALA A 64 -11.79 11.65 -7.59
N ARG A 65 -11.47 10.75 -6.65
CA ARG A 65 -10.95 11.11 -5.32
C ARG A 65 -9.45 10.94 -5.17
N VAL A 66 -8.83 10.09 -5.98
CA VAL A 66 -7.41 9.77 -5.87
C VAL A 66 -6.68 10.01 -7.19
N PHE A 67 -7.02 9.30 -8.26
CA PHE A 67 -6.18 9.27 -9.46
C PHE A 67 -6.17 10.60 -10.22
N ALA A 68 -7.33 11.15 -10.56
CA ALA A 68 -7.39 12.41 -11.29
C ALA A 68 -6.84 13.60 -10.45
N PRO A 69 -7.17 13.76 -9.16
CA PRO A 69 -6.58 14.80 -8.33
C PRO A 69 -5.05 14.75 -8.22
N LEU A 70 -4.45 13.55 -8.29
CA LEU A 70 -3.00 13.34 -8.25
C LEU A 70 -2.33 13.33 -9.63
N ALA A 71 -3.11 13.49 -10.70
CA ALA A 71 -2.68 13.33 -12.08
C ALA A 71 -2.01 11.96 -12.34
N MET A 72 -2.58 10.90 -11.76
CA MET A 72 -2.21 9.52 -12.05
C MET A 72 -3.08 8.99 -13.19
N GLU A 73 -2.51 8.88 -14.38
CA GLU A 73 -3.25 8.62 -15.62
C GLU A 73 -3.13 7.17 -16.11
N SER A 74 -2.17 6.42 -15.60
CA SER A 74 -1.86 5.05 -16.03
C SER A 74 -2.39 3.96 -15.10
N VAL A 75 -3.18 4.33 -14.09
CA VAL A 75 -3.62 3.39 -13.06
C VAL A 75 -4.70 2.45 -13.62
N VAL A 76 -4.47 1.15 -13.50
CA VAL A 76 -5.41 0.09 -13.87
C VAL A 76 -5.58 -0.83 -12.66
N PRO A 77 -6.65 -0.66 -11.88
CA PRO A 77 -7.02 -1.59 -10.82
C PRO A 77 -7.69 -2.84 -11.39
N GLU A 78 -7.36 -4.02 -10.85
CA GLU A 78 -8.06 -5.26 -11.13
C GLU A 78 -9.12 -5.61 -10.07
N TYR A 79 -10.15 -6.31 -10.52
CA TYR A 79 -11.31 -6.73 -9.73
C TYR A 79 -11.51 -8.24 -9.94
N ASP A 80 -12.07 -8.91 -8.94
CA ASP A 80 -12.56 -10.28 -9.12
C ASP A 80 -13.88 -10.32 -9.91
N ALA A 81 -14.43 -11.53 -10.06
CA ALA A 81 -15.66 -11.75 -10.80
C ALA A 81 -16.91 -11.24 -10.05
N SER A 82 -16.86 -11.09 -8.72
CA SER A 82 -17.92 -10.47 -7.91
C SER A 82 -17.86 -8.93 -7.89
N GLY A 83 -16.89 -8.34 -8.60
CA GLY A 83 -16.75 -6.90 -8.72
C GLY A 83 -16.05 -6.24 -7.53
N THR A 84 -15.40 -7.04 -6.69
CA THR A 84 -14.60 -6.57 -5.56
C THR A 84 -13.21 -6.18 -6.05
N LEU A 85 -12.75 -4.99 -5.66
CA LEU A 85 -11.38 -4.55 -5.95
C LEU A 85 -10.40 -5.49 -5.23
N ILE A 86 -9.46 -6.07 -5.97
CA ILE A 86 -8.51 -7.04 -5.39
C ILE A 86 -7.69 -6.39 -4.25
N GLY A 87 -7.35 -5.10 -4.39
CA GLY A 87 -6.95 -4.21 -3.29
C GLY A 87 -5.56 -4.45 -2.70
N GLY A 88 -5.21 -5.69 -2.37
CA GLY A 88 -3.90 -6.11 -1.85
C GLY A 88 -2.87 -6.46 -2.92
N SER A 89 -3.27 -6.48 -4.19
CA SER A 89 -2.39 -6.73 -5.35
C SER A 89 -3.03 -6.23 -6.65
N LEU A 90 -2.36 -6.43 -7.78
CA LEU A 90 -2.90 -6.21 -9.14
C LEU A 90 -3.46 -4.78 -9.38
N MET A 91 -2.77 -3.79 -8.82
CA MET A 91 -2.93 -2.39 -9.20
C MET A 91 -1.72 -1.97 -10.03
N HIS A 92 -1.95 -1.78 -11.34
CA HIS A 92 -0.90 -1.44 -12.28
C HIS A 92 -0.81 0.06 -12.44
N ALA A 93 0.41 0.61 -12.47
CA ALA A 93 0.66 2.00 -12.82
C ALA A 93 2.13 2.17 -13.21
N THR A 94 2.44 3.24 -13.93
CA THR A 94 3.83 3.61 -14.21
C THR A 94 4.56 4.02 -12.92
N ALA A 95 5.89 3.92 -12.92
CA ALA A 95 6.71 4.37 -11.79
C ALA A 95 6.49 5.85 -11.45
N ARG A 96 6.17 6.68 -12.45
CA ARG A 96 5.83 8.10 -12.25
C ARG A 96 4.52 8.30 -11.48
N ASP A 97 3.51 7.48 -11.74
CA ASP A 97 2.23 7.56 -11.01
C ASP A 97 2.38 7.06 -9.58
N TRP A 98 3.11 5.96 -9.38
CA TRP A 98 3.48 5.53 -8.04
C TRP A 98 4.31 6.58 -7.29
N ALA A 99 5.20 7.31 -7.98
CA ALA A 99 5.98 8.39 -7.38
C ALA A 99 5.08 9.56 -6.98
N ARG A 100 4.06 9.92 -7.78
CA ARG A 100 3.04 10.92 -7.43
C ARG A 100 2.28 10.51 -6.17
N PHE A 101 1.91 9.23 -6.04
CA PHE A 101 1.24 8.72 -4.85
C PHE A 101 2.15 8.75 -3.61
N GLY A 102 3.41 8.32 -3.75
CA GLY A 102 4.40 8.39 -2.67
C GLY A 102 4.66 9.84 -2.23
N ASP A 103 4.80 10.78 -3.17
CA ASP A 103 4.97 12.21 -2.89
C ASP A 103 3.72 12.82 -2.24
N PHE A 104 2.53 12.38 -2.63
CA PHE A 104 1.28 12.78 -1.98
C PHE A 104 1.27 12.43 -0.49
N LEU A 105 1.67 11.20 -0.14
CA LEU A 105 1.82 10.78 1.25
C LEU A 105 2.96 11.53 1.94
N ARG A 106 4.11 11.72 1.26
CA ARG A 106 5.23 12.52 1.78
C ARG A 106 4.82 13.93 2.18
N ASN A 107 3.92 14.53 1.40
CA ASN A 107 3.35 15.86 1.63
C ASN A 107 2.08 15.81 2.51
N LYS A 108 1.93 14.77 3.34
CA LYS A 108 0.83 14.61 4.30
C LYS A 108 -0.56 14.75 3.68
N GLY A 109 -0.76 14.16 2.50
CA GLY A 109 -2.05 14.15 1.82
C GLY A 109 -2.38 15.45 1.08
N SER A 110 -1.38 16.28 0.80
CA SER A 110 -1.51 17.50 0.02
C SER A 110 -0.90 17.32 -1.37
N TYR A 111 -1.56 17.85 -2.40
CA TYR A 111 -1.07 17.88 -3.76
C TYR A 111 -1.34 19.25 -4.38
N ARG A 112 -0.29 19.91 -4.89
CA ARG A 112 -0.36 21.25 -5.52
C ARG A 112 -1.17 22.28 -4.72
N GLY A 113 -1.02 22.27 -3.39
CA GLY A 113 -1.72 23.19 -2.48
C GLY A 113 -3.11 22.76 -2.06
N SER A 114 -3.68 21.70 -2.63
CA SER A 114 -4.97 21.13 -2.23
C SER A 114 -4.77 20.01 -1.21
N GLN A 115 -5.47 20.08 -0.07
CA GLN A 115 -5.47 19.01 0.93
C GLN A 115 -6.55 17.97 0.56
N LEU A 116 -6.14 16.83 0.01
CA LEU A 116 -7.07 15.79 -0.47
C LEU A 116 -7.34 14.72 0.59
N LEU A 117 -6.36 14.44 1.45
CA LEU A 117 -6.45 13.50 2.56
C LEU A 117 -6.04 14.22 3.85
N PRO A 118 -6.77 14.10 4.97
CA PRO A 118 -6.40 14.80 6.20
C PRO A 118 -4.98 14.45 6.67
N ARG A 119 -4.21 15.44 7.12
CA ARG A 119 -2.83 15.22 7.60
C ARG A 119 -2.75 14.16 8.69
N LYS A 120 -3.70 14.18 9.61
CA LYS A 120 -3.84 13.20 10.70
C LYS A 120 -4.03 11.77 10.19
N TRP A 121 -4.64 11.59 9.02
CA TRP A 121 -4.81 10.27 8.43
C TRP A 121 -3.48 9.72 7.94
N VAL A 122 -2.65 10.54 7.26
CA VAL A 122 -1.30 10.11 6.87
C VAL A 122 -0.44 9.84 8.10
N GLU A 123 -0.53 10.68 9.13
CA GLU A 123 0.17 10.46 10.40
C GLU A 123 -0.23 9.14 11.05
N LEU A 124 -1.53 8.78 11.01
CA LEU A 124 -2.02 7.49 11.46
C LEU A 124 -1.52 6.34 10.59
N MET A 125 -1.53 6.48 9.26
CA MET A 125 -0.97 5.48 8.34
C MET A 125 0.47 5.16 8.67
N THR A 126 1.28 6.18 8.96
CA THR A 126 2.72 6.04 9.22
C THR A 126 3.07 5.87 10.70
N SER A 127 2.08 5.66 11.57
CA SER A 127 2.29 5.38 12.99
C SER A 127 2.29 3.86 13.24
N PRO A 128 3.09 3.35 14.18
CA PRO A 128 3.07 1.94 14.56
C PRO A 128 1.68 1.46 14.96
N SER A 129 1.31 0.28 14.47
CA SER A 129 0.14 -0.43 14.95
C SER A 129 0.39 -0.99 16.36
N PRO A 130 -0.64 -1.15 17.21
CA PRO A 130 -0.47 -1.61 18.60
C PRO A 130 0.23 -2.97 18.76
N ARG A 131 0.25 -3.79 17.71
CA ARG A 131 0.84 -5.15 17.69
C ARG A 131 2.05 -5.29 16.76
N SER A 132 2.45 -4.24 16.04
CA SER A 132 3.65 -4.26 15.20
C SER A 132 4.28 -2.87 15.13
N ALA A 133 5.54 -2.79 15.56
CA ALA A 133 6.32 -1.56 15.49
C ALA A 133 6.76 -1.20 14.06
N HIS A 134 6.80 -2.17 13.14
CA HIS A 134 7.21 -1.98 11.74
C HIS A 134 6.03 -1.85 10.76
N TYR A 135 4.77 -1.82 11.23
CA TYR A 135 3.61 -1.74 10.33
C TYR A 135 2.57 -0.74 10.85
N GLY A 136 2.13 0.16 9.98
CA GLY A 136 1.05 1.11 10.23
C GLY A 136 -0.25 0.72 9.52
N LEU A 137 -1.03 1.69 9.04
CA LEU A 137 -2.22 1.37 8.24
C LEU A 137 -1.83 1.14 6.78
N GLN A 138 -1.61 -0.13 6.41
CA GLN A 138 -1.22 -0.57 5.06
C GLN A 138 0.15 -0.02 4.60
N THR A 139 1.05 0.32 5.53
CA THR A 139 2.41 0.80 5.23
C THR A 139 3.44 0.17 6.16
N TRP A 140 4.55 -0.28 5.58
CA TRP A 140 5.73 -0.75 6.32
C TRP A 140 6.55 0.43 6.82
N LEU A 141 7.08 0.35 8.05
CA LEU A 141 7.81 1.41 8.73
C LEU A 141 9.27 1.02 8.92
N ASN A 142 10.18 1.98 8.78
CA ASN A 142 11.63 1.78 8.94
C ASN A 142 12.03 1.78 10.43
N ARG A 143 11.48 0.84 11.20
CA ARG A 143 11.68 0.73 12.65
C ARG A 143 12.23 -0.65 13.02
N PRO A 144 13.13 -0.74 14.01
CA PRO A 144 13.68 -2.01 14.45
C PRO A 144 12.65 -2.83 15.23
N THR A 145 12.51 -4.11 14.88
CA THR A 145 11.62 -5.04 15.59
C THR A 145 12.31 -6.32 16.08
N GLY A 146 13.62 -6.44 15.87
CA GLY A 146 14.39 -7.65 16.20
C GLY A 146 14.22 -8.76 15.16
N GLU A 147 13.43 -8.53 14.11
CA GLU A 147 13.28 -9.41 12.95
C GLU A 147 14.36 -9.11 11.91
N ALA A 148 14.81 -10.13 11.17
CA ALA A 148 15.90 -9.98 10.21
C ALA A 148 15.55 -9.05 9.02
N GLU A 149 14.26 -8.95 8.67
CA GLU A 149 13.80 -8.19 7.50
C GLU A 149 13.46 -6.71 7.83
N HIS A 150 13.40 -6.33 9.12
CA HIS A 150 13.04 -4.99 9.55
C HIS A 150 14.01 -4.42 10.60
N PRO A 151 14.49 -3.18 10.41
CA PRO A 151 14.04 -2.18 9.43
C PRO A 151 14.61 -2.44 8.02
N LEU A 152 13.99 -1.88 6.97
CA LEU A 152 14.51 -2.03 5.60
C LEU A 152 15.91 -1.41 5.42
N PHE A 153 16.17 -0.31 6.12
CA PHE A 153 17.41 0.47 6.01
C PHE A 153 17.98 0.75 7.42
N PRO A 154 18.50 -0.28 8.12
CA PRO A 154 19.08 -0.10 9.45
C PRO A 154 20.26 0.87 9.37
N ASP A 155 20.24 1.91 10.21
CA ASP A 155 21.29 2.94 10.34
C ASP A 155 21.63 3.74 9.06
N ARG A 156 20.93 3.48 7.95
CA ARG A 156 21.18 4.07 6.63
C ARG A 156 20.08 5.01 6.15
N ALA A 157 18.92 5.01 6.81
CA ALA A 157 17.85 5.96 6.54
C ALA A 157 17.06 6.32 7.82
N PRO A 158 16.37 7.47 7.86
CA PRO A 158 15.60 7.89 9.03
C PRO A 158 14.48 6.90 9.41
N HIS A 159 14.07 6.92 10.69
CA HIS A 159 12.90 6.17 11.16
C HIS A 159 11.56 6.67 10.60
N SER A 160 11.54 7.88 10.03
CA SER A 160 10.38 8.44 9.34
C SER A 160 10.15 7.82 7.96
N VAL A 161 11.10 7.02 7.46
CA VAL A 161 10.90 6.26 6.21
C VAL A 161 9.78 5.24 6.39
N PHE A 162 8.89 5.20 5.41
CA PHE A 162 7.87 4.18 5.27
C PHE A 162 7.79 3.69 3.82
N ALA A 163 7.21 2.53 3.61
CA ALA A 163 7.14 1.92 2.29
C ALA A 163 5.83 1.17 2.06
N MET A 164 5.43 1.12 0.79
CA MET A 164 4.52 0.09 0.27
C MET A 164 5.39 -0.92 -0.48
N ILE A 165 5.31 -2.18 -0.07
CA ILE A 165 6.16 -3.27 -0.55
C ILE A 165 5.28 -4.28 -1.26
N GLY A 166 5.60 -4.54 -2.53
CA GLY A 166 4.91 -5.53 -3.35
C GLY A 166 5.79 -6.73 -3.69
N HIS A 167 5.13 -7.81 -4.08
CA HIS A 167 5.78 -9.08 -4.44
C HIS A 167 6.86 -8.91 -5.53
N MET A 168 7.91 -9.72 -5.47
CA MET A 168 9.05 -9.71 -6.41
C MET A 168 9.79 -8.36 -6.51
N GLY A 169 9.69 -7.55 -5.45
CA GLY A 169 10.48 -6.35 -5.26
C GLY A 169 9.85 -5.06 -5.79
N GLN A 170 8.52 -4.91 -5.76
CA GLN A 170 7.94 -3.59 -6.01
C GLN A 170 8.11 -2.73 -4.77
N TYR A 171 8.60 -1.51 -4.92
CA TYR A 171 8.76 -0.59 -3.80
C TYR A 171 8.30 0.81 -4.15
N VAL A 172 7.49 1.38 -3.26
CA VAL A 172 7.31 2.82 -3.13
C VAL A 172 7.82 3.19 -1.75
N ILE A 173 9.05 3.72 -1.70
CA ILE A 173 9.74 4.12 -0.47
C ILE A 173 9.60 5.63 -0.33
N VAL A 174 9.14 6.09 0.82
CA VAL A 174 8.91 7.49 1.11
C VAL A 174 9.73 7.90 2.32
N SER A 175 10.57 8.92 2.14
CA SER A 175 11.37 9.54 3.19
C SER A 175 10.97 11.01 3.38
N PRO A 176 10.06 11.31 4.33
CA PRO A 176 9.62 12.67 4.60
C PRO A 176 10.76 13.61 4.97
N ASP A 177 11.63 13.18 5.88
CA ASP A 177 12.72 14.01 6.42
C ASP A 177 13.78 14.31 5.35
N GLN A 178 13.99 13.42 4.38
CA GLN A 178 14.90 13.65 3.25
C GLN A 178 14.20 14.31 2.06
N LYS A 179 12.88 14.54 2.14
CA LYS A 179 12.02 15.06 1.05
C LYS A 179 12.15 14.24 -0.25
N LEU A 180 12.24 12.92 -0.10
CA LEU A 180 12.52 11.97 -1.17
C LEU A 180 11.43 10.90 -1.25
N THR A 181 11.04 10.57 -2.47
CA THR A 181 10.24 9.39 -2.80
C THR A 181 10.99 8.59 -3.86
N LEU A 182 11.22 7.31 -3.59
CA LEU A 182 11.89 6.37 -4.49
C LEU A 182 10.90 5.30 -4.90
N VAL A 183 10.81 5.04 -6.22
CA VAL A 183 9.98 3.98 -6.77
C VAL A 183 10.85 3.00 -7.53
N ARG A 184 10.70 1.72 -7.21
CA ARG A 184 11.31 0.61 -7.94
C ARG A 184 10.22 -0.34 -8.39
N LEU A 185 10.08 -0.48 -9.71
CA LEU A 185 9.26 -1.52 -10.34
C LEU A 185 10.19 -2.49 -11.05
N GLY A 186 10.00 -3.79 -10.86
CA GLY A 186 10.83 -4.80 -11.50
C GLY A 186 10.71 -6.16 -10.84
N HIS A 187 11.38 -7.17 -11.38
CA HIS A 187 11.41 -8.50 -10.80
C HIS A 187 12.76 -8.72 -10.12
N SER A 188 12.75 -9.18 -8.86
CA SER A 188 13.94 -9.61 -8.14
C SER A 188 13.66 -10.88 -7.36
N ASN A 189 14.53 -11.88 -7.52
CA ASN A 189 14.62 -13.01 -6.60
C ASN A 189 15.25 -12.58 -5.25
N GLY A 190 15.42 -13.51 -4.30
CA GLY A 190 15.94 -13.22 -2.96
C GLY A 190 17.28 -12.46 -2.96
N PRO A 191 18.36 -13.03 -3.54
CA PRO A 191 19.65 -12.34 -3.63
C PRO A 191 19.61 -11.00 -4.37
N GLU A 192 18.88 -10.92 -5.49
CA GLU A 192 18.72 -9.67 -6.24
C GLU A 192 18.00 -8.60 -5.43
N ARG A 193 17.02 -9.00 -4.61
CA ARG A 193 16.27 -8.09 -3.73
C ARG A 193 17.18 -7.51 -2.64
N GLU A 194 18.05 -8.31 -2.04
CA GLU A 194 19.03 -7.85 -1.05
C GLU A 194 19.98 -6.80 -1.66
N ALA A 195 20.55 -7.10 -2.83
CA ALA A 195 21.42 -6.17 -3.55
C ALA A 195 20.69 -4.87 -3.92
N MET A 196 19.47 -4.97 -4.46
CA MET A 196 18.65 -3.82 -4.83
C MET A 196 18.30 -2.95 -3.61
N LEU A 197 18.04 -3.53 -2.44
CA LEU A 197 17.82 -2.76 -1.21
C LEU A 197 19.09 -2.01 -0.76
N GLN A 198 20.28 -2.58 -0.96
CA GLN A 198 21.53 -1.85 -0.71
C GLN A 198 21.71 -0.67 -1.67
N GLU A 199 21.42 -0.85 -2.96
CA GLU A 199 21.45 0.25 -3.93
C GLU A 199 20.42 1.34 -3.59
N ALA A 200 19.21 0.95 -3.16
CA ALA A 200 18.20 1.90 -2.69
C ALA A 200 18.71 2.67 -1.45
N ALA A 201 19.37 2.00 -0.52
CA ALA A 201 19.99 2.64 0.64
C ALA A 201 21.13 3.60 0.26
N ASP A 202 21.94 3.25 -0.75
CA ASP A 202 22.97 4.12 -1.32
C ASP A 202 22.34 5.40 -1.87
N VAL A 203 21.24 5.28 -2.64
CA VAL A 203 20.49 6.44 -3.16
C VAL A 203 19.92 7.28 -2.02
N LEU A 204 19.29 6.67 -1.02
CA LEU A 204 18.75 7.40 0.14
C LEU A 204 19.85 8.20 0.86
N ALA A 205 21.05 7.64 1.03
CA ALA A 205 22.17 8.28 1.73
C ALA A 205 22.70 9.54 1.03
N LEU A 206 22.45 9.70 -0.28
CA LEU A 206 22.81 10.92 -1.03
C LEU A 206 21.95 12.14 -0.65
N TYR A 207 20.82 11.94 0.03
CA TYR A 207 19.88 13.01 0.39
C TYR A 207 19.92 13.27 1.90
N PRO A 208 20.39 14.44 2.36
CA PRO A 208 20.42 14.74 3.79
C PRO A 208 19.01 14.97 4.35
N VAL A 209 18.83 14.72 5.64
CA VAL A 209 17.65 15.14 6.41
C VAL A 209 17.55 16.68 6.40
N ARG A 210 16.33 17.22 6.22
CA ARG A 210 16.04 18.65 6.06
C ARG A 210 14.97 19.17 7.00
#